data_AF-Q8LJV3-F1
#
_entry.id   AF-Q8LJV3-F1
#
_cell.length_a   1.000
_cell.length_b   1.000
_cell.length_c   1.000
_cell.angle_alpha   90.00
_cell.angle_beta   90.00
_cell.angle_gamma   90.00
#
_symmetry.space_group_name_H-M   'P 1'
#
loop_
_entity.id
_entity.type
_entity.pdbx_description
1 polymer ?
#
loop_
_entity_poly.entity_id
_entity_poly.type
_entity_poly.pdbx_seq_one_letter_code
_entity_poly.pdbx_strand_id
1 'polypeptide(L)'
;GMGGVGKTTLAQLVYNDPRVSNHFDTGGWVCVSEEFDVVGLTRKILMSFFKTTVYYTELNELQQELKEKLQGKKFLLVLDDVWNEKPSLWESVKVPLLDAGVGRVIITT
;
A
#
# COMPACT_ATOMS: atom_id res chain seq x y z
N GLY A 1 3.60 3.48 17.72
CA GLY A 1 3.69 4.70 18.59
C GLY A 1 2.61 4.67 19.66
N MET A 2 2.46 5.71 20.51
CA MET A 2 1.38 5.71 21.52
C MET A 2 0.00 5.63 20.82
N GLY A 3 -0.86 4.73 21.29
CA GLY A 3 -2.22 4.57 20.76
C GLY A 3 -3.06 5.82 20.99
N GLY A 4 -4.00 6.13 20.08
CA GLY A 4 -4.96 7.22 20.26
C GLY A 4 -4.47 8.65 19.95
N VAL A 5 -3.22 8.83 19.48
CA VAL A 5 -2.64 10.15 19.16
C VAL A 5 -3.18 10.76 17.84
N GLY A 6 -4.06 10.05 17.12
CA GLY A 6 -4.67 10.56 15.88
C GLY A 6 -3.83 10.39 14.61
N LYS A 7 -2.87 9.44 14.59
CA LYS A 7 -2.01 9.17 13.42
C LYS A 7 -2.80 8.74 12.19
N THR A 8 -3.72 7.79 12.37
CA THR A 8 -4.68 7.36 11.35
C THR A 8 -5.54 8.53 10.89
N THR A 9 -6.01 9.37 11.82
CA THR A 9 -6.81 10.58 11.49
C THR A 9 -6.02 11.55 10.62
N LEU A 10 -4.75 11.82 10.94
CA LEU A 10 -3.89 12.69 10.13
C LEU A 10 -3.63 12.10 8.75
N ALA A 11 -3.34 10.80 8.67
CA ALA A 11 -3.15 10.13 7.39
C ALA A 11 -4.44 10.19 6.53
N GLN A 12 -5.62 10.05 7.13
CA GLN A 12 -6.91 10.17 6.44
C GLN A 12 -7.13 11.59 5.91
N LEU A 13 -6.77 12.62 6.68
CA LEU A 13 -6.87 14.00 6.22
C LEU A 13 -5.96 14.26 5.02
N VAL A 14 -4.73 13.75 5.03
CA VAL A 14 -3.80 13.88 3.90
C VAL A 14 -4.30 13.11 2.68
N TYR A 15 -4.71 11.85 2.85
CA TYR A 15 -5.14 10.99 1.75
C TYR A 15 -6.40 11.52 1.03
N ASN A 16 -7.32 12.13 1.78
CA ASN A 16 -8.57 12.69 1.24
C ASN A 16 -8.44 14.15 0.80
N ASP A 17 -7.27 14.78 0.94
CA ASP A 17 -7.08 16.17 0.52
C ASP A 17 -7.14 16.28 -1.01
N PRO A 18 -7.97 17.18 -1.58
CA PRO A 18 -8.08 17.34 -3.03
C PRO A 18 -6.74 17.65 -3.72
N ARG A 19 -5.80 18.32 -3.04
CA ARG A 19 -4.47 18.61 -3.59
C ARG A 19 -3.64 17.34 -3.74
N VAL A 20 -3.84 16.37 -2.84
CA VAL A 20 -3.21 15.05 -2.90
C VAL A 20 -3.87 14.20 -3.98
N SER A 21 -5.20 14.14 -4.01
CA SER A 21 -5.92 13.38 -5.05
C SER A 21 -5.66 13.91 -6.46
N ASN A 22 -5.39 15.20 -6.63
CA ASN A 22 -5.03 15.81 -7.92
C ASN A 22 -3.55 15.61 -8.30
N HIS A 23 -2.69 15.22 -7.35
CA HIS A 23 -1.27 15.02 -7.59
C HIS A 23 -0.92 13.57 -8.01
N PHE A 24 -1.65 12.60 -7.46
CA PHE A 24 -1.45 11.18 -7.71
C PHE A 24 -2.51 10.64 -8.67
N ASP A 25 -2.10 9.79 -9.59
CA ASP A 25 -2.99 9.13 -10.56
C ASP A 25 -3.82 8.03 -9.91
N THR A 26 -3.31 7.44 -8.82
CA THR A 26 -4.00 6.39 -8.07
C THR A 26 -3.59 6.37 -6.60
N GLY A 27 -4.50 5.91 -5.75
CA GLY A 27 -4.32 5.85 -4.31
C GLY A 27 -4.81 4.50 -3.77
N GLY A 28 -4.09 3.97 -2.78
CA GLY A 28 -4.49 2.79 -2.04
C GLY A 28 -4.33 3.03 -0.54
N TRP A 29 -5.28 2.54 0.24
CA TRP A 29 -5.21 2.48 1.70
C TRP A 29 -5.41 1.04 2.14
N VAL A 30 -4.49 0.50 2.95
CA VAL A 30 -4.55 -0.85 3.46
C VAL A 30 -4.27 -0.84 4.95
N CYS A 31 -5.18 -1.42 5.73
CA CYS A 31 -4.94 -1.76 7.12
C CYS A 31 -4.16 -3.07 7.20
N VAL A 32 -3.04 -3.05 7.91
CA VAL A 32 -2.12 -4.18 8.04
C VAL A 32 -2.51 -4.98 9.28
N SER A 33 -2.78 -6.26 9.10
CA SER A 33 -3.09 -7.15 10.22
C SER A 33 -1.85 -7.42 11.07
N GLU A 34 -2.07 -7.75 12.35
CA GLU A 34 -1.01 -8.22 13.26
C GLU A 34 -0.27 -9.44 12.69
N GLU A 35 -1.02 -10.40 12.12
CA GLU A 35 -0.47 -11.48 11.34
C GLU A 35 -0.01 -10.96 9.98
N PHE A 36 1.31 -10.81 9.83
CA PHE A 36 1.91 -10.31 8.60
C PHE A 36 2.03 -11.42 7.55
N ASP A 37 1.14 -11.39 6.58
CA ASP A 37 1.18 -12.23 5.38
C ASP A 37 1.51 -11.38 4.15
N VAL A 38 2.67 -11.63 3.53
CA VAL A 38 3.13 -10.92 2.32
C VAL A 38 2.15 -11.12 1.17
N VAL A 39 1.59 -12.32 1.01
CA VAL A 39 0.66 -12.63 -0.09
C VAL A 39 -0.66 -11.88 0.12
N GLY A 40 -1.25 -12.02 1.30
CA GLY A 40 -2.46 -11.33 1.70
C GLY A 40 -2.31 -9.81 1.64
N LEU A 41 -1.18 -9.26 2.08
CA LEU A 41 -0.91 -7.83 2.02
C LEU A 41 -0.77 -7.33 0.58
N THR A 42 0.02 -8.02 -0.26
CA THR A 42 0.18 -7.66 -1.68
C THR A 42 -1.17 -7.69 -2.41
N ARG A 43 -2.00 -8.70 -2.12
CA ARG A 43 -3.38 -8.78 -2.63
C ARG A 43 -4.23 -7.59 -2.18
N LYS A 44 -4.24 -7.28 -0.88
CA LYS A 44 -4.98 -6.14 -0.32
C LYS A 44 -4.55 -4.82 -0.98
N ILE A 45 -3.26 -4.62 -1.22
CA ILE A 45 -2.73 -3.44 -1.92
C ILE A 45 -3.30 -3.36 -3.34
N LEU A 46 -3.28 -4.46 -4.09
CA LEU A 46 -3.80 -4.51 -5.46
C LEU A 46 -5.30 -4.23 -5.51
N MET A 47 -6.08 -4.83 -4.60
CA MET A 47 -7.51 -4.54 -4.46
C MET A 47 -7.77 -3.09 -4.09
N SER A 48 -6.94 -2.49 -3.24
CA SER A 48 -7.10 -1.11 -2.77
C SER A 48 -6.86 -0.08 -3.88
N PHE A 49 -5.80 -0.26 -4.68
CA PHE A 49 -5.50 0.63 -5.81
C PHE A 49 -6.53 0.57 -6.93
N PHE A 50 -6.96 -0.65 -7.29
CA PHE A 50 -7.71 -0.86 -8.54
C PHE A 50 -9.18 -1.15 -8.30
N LYS A 51 -9.62 -1.33 -7.06
CA LYS A 51 -11.01 -1.67 -6.68
C LYS A 51 -11.53 -2.90 -7.43
N THR A 52 -10.63 -3.85 -7.72
CA THR A 52 -10.94 -5.10 -8.43
C THR A 52 -10.83 -6.31 -7.52
N THR A 53 -11.59 -7.35 -7.82
CA THR A 53 -11.35 -8.69 -7.26
C THR A 53 -10.08 -9.28 -7.84
N VAL A 54 -9.28 -9.92 -7.01
CA VAL A 54 -7.98 -10.48 -7.38
C VAL A 54 -7.99 -11.98 -7.11
N TYR A 55 -7.84 -12.78 -8.15
CA TYR A 55 -7.95 -14.25 -8.09
C TYR A 55 -6.60 -14.97 -8.00
N TYR A 56 -5.47 -14.31 -8.33
CA TYR A 56 -4.13 -14.88 -8.26
C TYR A 56 -3.81 -15.40 -6.88
N THR A 57 -3.28 -16.61 -6.72
CA THR A 57 -2.90 -17.14 -5.40
C THR A 57 -1.43 -16.95 -5.09
N GLU A 58 -0.59 -16.88 -6.13
CA GLU A 58 0.85 -16.84 -5.99
C GLU A 58 1.38 -15.41 -5.84
N LEU A 59 2.40 -15.24 -4.99
CA LEU A 59 3.02 -13.94 -4.74
C LEU A 59 3.55 -13.29 -6.02
N ASN A 60 4.20 -14.08 -6.88
CA ASN A 60 4.82 -13.59 -8.10
C ASN A 60 3.78 -12.99 -9.07
N GLU A 61 2.61 -13.63 -9.19
CA GLU A 61 1.52 -13.13 -10.04
C GLU A 61 0.97 -11.81 -9.50
N LEU A 62 0.76 -11.72 -8.18
CA LEU A 62 0.30 -10.49 -7.52
C LEU A 62 1.30 -9.34 -7.70
N GLN A 63 2.60 -9.62 -7.55
CA GLN A 63 3.64 -8.62 -7.69
C GLN A 63 3.80 -8.15 -9.14
N GLN A 64 3.71 -9.07 -10.11
CA GLN A 64 3.76 -8.74 -11.53
C GLN A 64 2.58 -7.85 -11.94
N GLU A 65 1.36 -8.22 -11.57
CA GLU A 65 0.16 -7.43 -11.83
C GLU A 65 0.24 -6.04 -11.17
N LEU A 66 0.73 -5.96 -9.93
CA LEU A 66 0.90 -4.69 -9.22
C LEU A 66 1.90 -3.78 -9.96
N LYS A 67 3.03 -4.34 -10.37
CA LYS A 67 4.07 -3.62 -11.12
C LYS A 67 3.52 -3.08 -12.44
N GLU A 68 2.90 -3.94 -13.25
CA GLU A 68 2.34 -3.57 -14.56
C GLU A 68 1.27 -2.48 -14.44
N LYS A 69 0.36 -2.61 -13.48
CA LYS A 69 -0.72 -1.62 -13.32
C LYS A 69 -0.28 -0.29 -12.73
N LEU A 70 0.79 -0.27 -11.94
CA LEU A 70 1.38 0.96 -11.41
C LEU A 70 2.42 1.57 -12.36
N GLN A 71 2.85 0.84 -13.40
CA GLN A 71 3.89 1.30 -14.32
C GLN A 71 3.56 2.67 -14.92
N GLY A 72 4.45 3.63 -14.68
CA GLY A 72 4.33 4.99 -15.23
C GLY A 72 3.30 5.88 -14.52
N LYS A 73 2.69 5.42 -13.43
CA LYS A 73 1.72 6.20 -12.62
C LYS A 73 2.38 6.78 -11.38
N LYS A 74 1.95 7.97 -10.97
CA LYS A 74 2.17 8.50 -9.63
C LYS A 74 1.17 7.87 -8.69
N PHE A 75 1.65 7.17 -7.68
CA PHE A 75 0.76 6.53 -6.71
C PHE A 75 1.04 6.95 -5.27
N LEU A 76 -0.01 6.94 -4.46
CA LEU A 76 0.07 7.08 -3.02
C LEU A 76 -0.45 5.81 -2.35
N LEU A 77 0.38 5.15 -1.56
CA LEU A 77 -0.02 4.01 -0.72
C LEU A 77 -0.01 4.42 0.75
N VAL A 78 -1.09 4.14 1.47
CA VAL A 78 -1.14 4.21 2.93
C VAL A 78 -1.20 2.81 3.49
N LEU A 79 -0.22 2.47 4.34
CA LEU A 79 -0.17 1.26 5.13
C LEU A 79 -0.47 1.65 6.58
N ASP A 80 -1.70 1.40 6.99
CA ASP A 80 -2.23 1.81 8.29
C ASP A 80 -2.10 0.67 9.30
N ASP A 81 -1.77 1.03 10.54
CA ASP A 81 -1.66 0.15 11.70
C ASP A 81 -0.63 -1.00 11.51
N VAL A 82 0.60 -0.63 11.18
CA VAL A 82 1.69 -1.59 10.95
C VAL A 82 2.31 -2.05 12.28
N TRP A 83 2.12 -3.34 12.57
CA TRP A 83 2.64 -3.98 13.79
C TRP A 83 3.97 -4.73 13.60
N ASN A 84 4.28 -5.17 12.38
CA ASN A 84 5.40 -6.08 12.14
C ASN A 84 6.72 -5.34 11.81
N GLU A 85 7.75 -5.58 12.61
CA GLU A 85 9.07 -4.95 12.45
C GLU A 85 10.04 -5.76 11.57
N LYS A 86 9.67 -6.97 11.11
CA LYS A 86 10.58 -7.82 10.31
C LYS A 86 10.91 -7.17 8.96
N PRO A 87 12.14 -6.65 8.75
CA PRO A 87 12.44 -5.85 7.57
C PRO A 87 12.38 -6.66 6.27
N SER A 88 12.75 -7.95 6.32
CA SER A 88 12.77 -8.84 5.15
C SER A 88 11.39 -9.02 4.49
N LEU A 89 10.32 -9.07 5.29
CA LEU A 89 8.97 -9.21 4.79
C LEU A 89 8.48 -7.93 4.10
N TRP A 90 8.93 -6.77 4.58
CA TRP A 90 8.66 -5.48 3.96
C TRP A 90 9.42 -5.28 2.66
N GLU A 91 10.66 -5.76 2.57
CA GLU A 91 11.42 -5.71 1.32
C GLU A 91 10.66 -6.43 0.20
N SER A 92 10.09 -7.62 0.46
CA SER A 92 9.27 -8.33 -0.52
C SER A 92 8.07 -7.51 -1.01
N VAL A 93 7.40 -6.73 -0.15
CA VAL A 93 6.26 -5.89 -0.54
C VAL A 93 6.71 -4.65 -1.33
N LYS A 94 7.90 -4.13 -1.04
CA LYS A 94 8.44 -2.92 -1.69
C LYS A 94 8.91 -3.16 -3.11
N VAL A 95 9.48 -4.33 -3.44
CA VAL A 95 10.02 -4.64 -4.77
C VAL A 95 9.09 -4.19 -5.92
N PRO A 96 7.83 -4.64 -6.00
CA PRO A 96 6.94 -4.25 -7.09
C PRO A 96 6.60 -2.74 -7.10
N LEU A 97 6.62 -2.07 -5.94
CA LEU A 97 6.31 -0.65 -5.80
C LEU A 97 7.47 0.24 -6.28
N LEU A 98 8.71 -0.17 -5.98
CA LEU A 98 9.92 0.54 -6.40
C LEU A 98 10.11 0.48 -7.91
N ASP A 99 9.79 -0.65 -8.51
CA ASP A 99 9.93 -0.90 -9.95
C ASP A 99 8.86 -0.20 -10.80
N ALA A 100 7.72 0.17 -10.21
CA ALA A 100 6.57 0.69 -10.94
C ALA A 100 6.68 2.18 -11.32
N GLY A 101 7.50 2.96 -10.62
CA GLY A 101 7.70 4.39 -10.93
C GLY A 101 7.75 5.29 -9.70
N VAL A 102 7.14 6.48 -9.80
CA VAL A 102 7.19 7.50 -8.74
C VAL A 102 6.08 7.27 -7.72
N GLY A 103 6.41 6.57 -6.64
CA GLY A 103 5.50 6.32 -5.52
C GLY A 103 5.76 7.20 -4.28
N ARG A 104 4.74 7.34 -3.45
CA ARG A 104 4.87 7.72 -2.04
C ARG A 104 4.15 6.68 -1.18
N VAL A 105 4.81 6.28 -0.08
CA VAL A 105 4.25 5.35 0.89
C VAL A 105 4.20 6.04 2.25
N ILE A 106 3.02 6.06 2.87
CA ILE A 106 2.80 6.55 4.23
C ILE A 106 2.56 5.33 5.12
N ILE A 107 3.24 5.27 6.25
CA ILE A 107 3.12 4.19 7.23
C ILE A 107 2.66 4.79 8.55
N THR A 108 1.65 4.18 9.18
CA THR A 108 1.25 4.49 10.57
C THR A 108 1.54 3.25 11.45
N THR A 109 2.07 3.46 12.67
CA THR A 109 2.45 2.40 13.63
C THR A 109 2.08 2.78 15.06
#